data_AF-A0A838NKU7-F1
#
_entry.id   AF-A0A838NKU7-F1
#
_cell.length_a   1.000
_cell.length_b   1.000
_cell.length_c   1.000
_cell.angle_alpha   90.00
_cell.angle_beta   90.00
_cell.angle_gamma   90.00
#
_symmetry.space_group_name_H-M   'P 1'
#
loop_
_entity.id
_entity.type
_entity.pdbx_description
1 polymer ?
#
loop_
_entity_poly.entity_id
_entity_poly.type
_entity_poly.pdbx_seq_one_letter_code
_entity_poly.pdbx_strand_id
1 'polypeptide(L)'
;MVLVGGLAAGVRLLVPPPPPTPREHAYPIPSPERRVMVEVLNGTARAGAARAATRMLRRQGLDVVFFGNAPGAADSTRVIVRRGDPARGREVRLALGVGRVVVEIDTLRRVDVSVILGGDFQASGVGP
;
A
#
# COMPACT_ATOMS: atom_id res chain seq x y z
N MET A 1 80.74 22.01 -29.57
CA MET A 1 79.58 22.01 -30.48
C MET A 1 78.52 21.11 -29.86
N VAL A 2 77.33 21.67 -29.71
CA VAL A 2 76.08 21.22 -29.07
C VAL A 2 75.71 19.74 -29.38
N LEU A 3 75.19 18.99 -28.40
CA LEU A 3 73.84 18.43 -28.49
C LEU A 3 73.26 17.98 -27.14
N VAL A 4 72.00 18.37 -26.94
CA VAL A 4 71.12 18.22 -25.79
C VAL A 4 70.25 16.96 -25.96
N GLY A 5 69.85 16.33 -24.85
CA GLY A 5 68.68 15.45 -24.78
C GLY A 5 68.67 14.75 -23.43
N GLY A 6 67.75 14.95 -22.49
CA GLY A 6 66.32 15.24 -22.62
C GLY A 6 65.60 14.11 -21.88
N LEU A 7 65.51 14.19 -20.55
CA LEU A 7 64.92 13.16 -19.69
C LEU A 7 63.40 13.37 -19.65
N ALA A 8 62.64 12.63 -20.46
CA ALA A 8 61.18 12.61 -20.40
C ALA A 8 60.72 11.48 -19.47
N ALA A 9 60.56 11.77 -18.18
CA ALA A 9 59.86 10.88 -17.27
C ALA A 9 58.36 10.96 -17.57
N GLY A 10 57.82 9.94 -18.25
CA GLY A 10 56.40 9.83 -18.52
C GLY A 10 55.60 9.71 -17.22
N VAL A 11 54.73 10.69 -16.95
CA VAL A 11 53.73 10.62 -15.89
C VAL A 11 52.71 9.57 -16.28
N ARG A 12 52.81 8.38 -15.67
CA ARG A 12 51.83 7.31 -15.86
C ARG A 12 50.60 7.69 -15.05
N LEU A 13 49.61 8.28 -15.72
CA LEU A 13 48.32 8.61 -15.13
C LEU A 13 47.71 7.33 -14.55
N LEU A 14 47.70 7.21 -13.23
CA LEU A 14 47.01 6.12 -12.54
C LEU A 14 45.52 6.37 -12.72
N VAL A 15 44.93 5.76 -13.75
CA VAL A 15 43.47 5.74 -13.91
C VAL A 15 42.92 4.87 -12.78
N PRO A 16 42.13 5.42 -11.84
CA PRO A 16 41.53 4.60 -10.80
C PRO A 16 40.59 3.57 -11.46
N PRO A 17 40.47 2.36 -10.90
CA PRO A 17 39.50 1.39 -11.39
C PRO A 17 38.10 2.01 -11.38
N PRO A 18 37.25 1.69 -12.38
CA PRO A 18 35.87 2.16 -12.37
C PRO A 18 35.20 1.74 -11.06
N PRO A 19 34.31 2.59 -10.51
CA PRO A 19 33.56 2.22 -9.32
C PRO A 19 32.85 0.88 -9.58
N PRO A 20 32.73 0.01 -8.57
CA PRO A 20 31.97 -1.22 -8.72
C PRO A 20 30.58 -0.85 -9.22
N THR A 21 30.15 -1.48 -10.31
CA THR A 21 28.76 -1.36 -10.78
C THR A 21 27.87 -1.62 -9.57
N PRO A 22 26.91 -0.74 -9.24
CA PRO A 22 25.96 -1.01 -8.18
C PRO A 22 25.40 -2.40 -8.42
N ARG A 23 25.69 -3.35 -7.52
CA ARG A 23 25.03 -4.66 -7.56
C ARG A 23 23.55 -4.32 -7.59
N GLU A 24 22.86 -4.74 -8.64
CA GLU A 24 21.46 -4.44 -8.91
C GLU A 24 20.59 -5.02 -7.79
N HIS A 25 20.60 -4.35 -6.65
CA HIS A 25 19.60 -4.41 -5.62
C HIS A 25 18.76 -3.15 -5.81
N ALA A 26 18.30 -2.94 -7.05
CA ALA A 26 17.15 -2.08 -7.23
C ALA A 26 16.00 -2.80 -6.51
N TYR A 27 15.62 -2.30 -5.33
CA TYR A 27 14.34 -2.69 -4.76
C TYR A 27 13.29 -2.39 -5.84
N PRO A 28 12.39 -3.34 -6.16
CA PRO A 28 11.36 -3.09 -7.14
C PRO A 28 10.63 -1.80 -6.74
N ILE A 29 10.67 -0.79 -7.62
CA ILE A 29 9.80 0.37 -7.49
C ILE A 29 8.39 -0.22 -7.62
N PRO A 30 7.52 -0.12 -6.60
CA PRO A 30 6.17 -0.64 -6.69
C PRO A 30 5.52 -0.09 -7.96
N SER A 31 5.03 -0.99 -8.82
CA SER A 31 4.33 -0.60 -10.04
C SER A 31 3.25 0.44 -9.69
N PRO A 32 3.04 1.50 -10.49
CA PRO A 32 2.03 2.53 -10.23
C PRO A 32 0.60 2.01 -10.40
N GLU A 33 0.38 0.69 -10.45
CA GLU A 33 -0.93 0.09 -10.26
C GLU A 33 -1.52 0.67 -8.98
N ARG A 34 -2.52 1.54 -9.17
CA ARG A 34 -3.10 2.34 -8.11
C ARG A 34 -3.85 1.40 -7.18
N ARG A 35 -3.15 0.92 -6.14
CA ARG A 35 -3.71 0.07 -5.10
C ARG A 35 -5.02 0.68 -4.60
N VAL A 36 -6.02 -0.16 -4.37
CA VAL A 36 -7.31 0.29 -3.86
C VAL A 36 -7.10 0.92 -2.50
N MET A 37 -7.34 2.23 -2.40
CA MET A 37 -7.21 2.97 -1.15
C MET A 37 -8.47 2.77 -0.31
N VAL A 38 -8.30 2.23 0.90
CA VAL A 38 -9.40 1.86 1.79
C VAL A 38 -9.31 2.62 3.11
N GLU A 39 -10.45 3.13 3.59
CA GLU A 39 -10.61 3.45 5.02
C GLU A 39 -11.48 2.41 5.72
N VAL A 40 -11.19 2.12 6.98
CA VAL A 40 -11.93 1.14 7.78
C VAL A 40 -12.50 1.79 9.04
N LEU A 41 -13.82 1.79 9.17
CA LEU A 41 -14.54 2.41 10.28
C LEU A 41 -15.25 1.33 11.11
N ASN A 42 -14.98 1.31 12.42
CA ASN A 42 -15.59 0.38 13.35
C ASN A 42 -16.99 0.87 13.75
N GLY A 43 -18.03 0.23 13.24
CA GLY A 43 -19.42 0.38 13.73
C GLY A 43 -19.83 -0.75 14.68
N THR A 44 -18.90 -1.62 15.10
CA THR A 44 -19.20 -2.74 16.01
C THR A 44 -19.04 -2.33 17.47
N ALA A 45 -19.59 -3.13 18.39
CA ALA A 45 -19.31 -3.00 19.83
C ALA A 45 -17.91 -3.53 20.23
N ARG A 46 -17.17 -4.16 19.31
CA ARG A 46 -15.90 -4.84 19.60
C ARG A 46 -14.73 -3.87 19.44
N ALA A 47 -13.95 -3.68 20.51
CA ALA A 47 -12.70 -2.93 20.44
C ALA A 47 -11.70 -3.62 19.49
N GLY A 48 -11.00 -2.84 18.67
CA GLY A 48 -9.95 -3.35 17.79
C GLY A 48 -10.44 -4.00 16.48
N ALA A 49 -11.76 -4.06 16.21
CA ALA A 49 -12.29 -4.65 14.99
C ALA A 49 -11.72 -4.00 13.71
N ALA A 50 -11.67 -2.66 13.66
CA ALA A 50 -11.06 -1.95 12.52
C ALA A 50 -9.58 -2.27 12.32
N ARG A 51 -8.82 -2.47 13.42
CA ARG A 51 -7.42 -2.90 13.35
C ARG A 51 -7.29 -4.33 12.81
N ALA A 52 -8.17 -5.24 13.24
CA ALA A 52 -8.19 -6.61 12.74
C ALA A 52 -8.51 -6.67 11.24
N ALA A 53 -9.56 -5.97 10.80
CA ALA A 53 -9.91 -5.82 9.39
C ALA A 53 -8.76 -5.19 8.58
N THR A 54 -8.09 -4.16 9.11
CA THR A 54 -6.93 -3.54 8.47
C THR A 54 -5.83 -4.55 8.18
N ARG A 55 -5.53 -5.46 9.12
CA ARG A 55 -4.55 -6.53 8.90
C ARG A 55 -5.01 -7.52 7.82
N MET A 56 -6.28 -7.90 7.81
CA MET A 56 -6.83 -8.78 6.78
C MET A 56 -6.70 -8.18 5.38
N LEU A 57 -7.14 -6.93 5.21
CA LEU A 57 -7.09 -6.21 3.94
C LEU A 57 -5.65 -6.03 3.44
N ARG A 58 -4.74 -5.58 4.30
CA ARG A 58 -3.33 -5.37 3.93
C ARG A 58 -2.63 -6.65 3.52
N ARG A 59 -2.94 -7.79 4.15
CA ARG A 59 -2.42 -9.11 3.72
C ARG A 59 -2.89 -9.52 2.33
N GLN A 60 -3.94 -8.91 1.80
CA GLN A 60 -4.44 -9.12 0.44
C GLN A 60 -3.92 -8.06 -0.55
N GLY A 61 -2.98 -7.20 -0.15
CA GLY A 61 -2.40 -6.18 -1.02
C GLY A 61 -3.19 -4.86 -1.11
N LEU A 62 -4.29 -4.74 -0.36
CA LEU A 62 -5.11 -3.53 -0.32
C LEU A 62 -4.47 -2.44 0.56
N ASP A 63 -4.54 -1.19 0.09
CA ASP A 63 -3.91 -0.06 0.77
C ASP A 63 -4.87 0.59 1.78
N VAL A 64 -4.85 0.11 3.02
CA VAL A 64 -5.61 0.73 4.09
C VAL A 64 -4.88 1.98 4.59
N VAL A 65 -5.39 3.15 4.21
CA VAL A 65 -4.77 4.45 4.51
C VAL A 65 -5.28 5.07 5.81
N PHE A 66 -6.44 4.63 6.29
CA PHE A 66 -7.02 5.09 7.54
C PHE A 66 -7.84 3.98 8.21
N PHE A 67 -7.81 3.93 9.54
CA PHE A 67 -8.79 3.15 10.31
C PHE A 67 -9.20 3.90 11.57
N GLY A 68 -10.45 3.74 11.99
CA GLY A 68 -11.01 4.45 13.14
C GLY A 68 -12.38 3.91 13.55
N ASN A 69 -13.14 4.73 14.26
CA ASN A 69 -14.53 4.44 14.62
C ASN A 69 -15.49 5.05 13.61
N ALA A 70 -16.60 4.36 13.36
CA ALA A 70 -17.72 4.95 12.61
C ALA A 70 -18.46 5.98 13.50
N PRO A 71 -19.20 6.94 12.90
CA PRO A 71 -20.00 7.89 13.67
C PRO A 71 -21.10 7.25 14.52
N GLY A 72 -21.49 6.02 14.21
CA GLY A 72 -22.51 5.27 14.93
C GLY A 72 -22.33 3.76 14.75
N ALA A 73 -23.10 3.00 15.53
CA ALA A 73 -23.13 1.55 15.41
C ALA A 73 -23.71 1.12 14.05
N ALA A 74 -23.28 -0.06 13.57
CA ALA A 74 -23.77 -0.68 12.36
C ALA A 74 -24.08 -2.16 12.63
N ASP A 75 -25.25 -2.61 12.20
CA ASP A 75 -25.64 -4.02 12.38
C ASP A 75 -24.96 -4.93 11.36
N SER A 76 -24.74 -4.44 10.13
CA SER A 76 -24.12 -5.18 9.04
C SER A 76 -22.99 -4.41 8.37
N THR A 77 -22.03 -5.15 7.84
CA THR A 77 -20.84 -4.59 7.21
C THR A 77 -21.18 -4.02 5.83
N ARG A 78 -20.75 -2.78 5.58
CA ARG A 78 -20.93 -2.09 4.30
C ARG A 78 -19.57 -1.78 3.68
N VAL A 79 -19.44 -2.10 2.40
CA VAL A 79 -18.28 -1.79 1.58
C VAL A 79 -18.72 -0.75 0.54
N ILE A 80 -18.39 0.51 0.80
CA ILE A 80 -18.93 1.65 0.07
C ILE A 80 -17.88 2.14 -0.92
N VAL A 81 -18.14 1.97 -2.22
CA VAL A 81 -17.29 2.50 -3.29
C VAL A 81 -17.53 4.01 -3.40
N ARG A 82 -16.48 4.79 -3.15
CA ARG A 82 -16.49 6.26 -3.19
C ARG A 82 -16.01 6.80 -4.54
N ARG A 83 -15.06 6.11 -5.16
CA ARG A 83 -14.45 6.51 -6.45
C ARG A 83 -13.95 5.29 -7.24
N GLY A 84 -13.88 5.46 -8.56
CA GLY A 84 -13.34 4.46 -9.48
C GLY A 84 -14.31 3.31 -9.74
N ASP A 85 -13.75 2.17 -10.16
CA ASP A 85 -14.52 1.00 -10.58
C ASP A 85 -15.23 0.31 -9.39
N PRO A 86 -16.55 0.03 -9.48
CA PRO A 86 -17.27 -0.82 -8.53
C PRO A 86 -16.63 -2.17 -8.22
N ALA A 87 -15.81 -2.71 -9.12
CA ALA A 87 -15.02 -3.94 -8.91
C ALA A 87 -14.12 -3.87 -7.66
N ARG A 88 -13.62 -2.67 -7.32
CA ARG A 88 -12.80 -2.45 -6.13
C ARG A 88 -13.55 -2.76 -4.83
N GLY A 89 -14.84 -2.45 -4.78
CA GLY A 89 -15.69 -2.82 -3.64
C GLY A 89 -15.84 -4.34 -3.51
N ARG A 90 -15.90 -5.06 -4.64
CA ARG A 90 -15.97 -6.53 -4.62
C ARG A 90 -14.67 -7.15 -4.10
N GLU A 91 -13.52 -6.62 -4.50
CA GLU A 91 -12.21 -7.03 -4.02
C GLU A 91 -12.09 -6.87 -2.49
N VAL A 92 -12.46 -5.70 -1.97
CA VAL A 92 -12.48 -5.43 -0.52
C VAL A 92 -13.43 -6.37 0.23
N ARG A 93 -14.63 -6.62 -0.31
CA ARG A 93 -15.59 -7.58 0.28
C ARG A 93 -15.01 -8.99 0.35
N LEU A 94 -14.38 -9.46 -0.73
CA LEU A 94 -13.78 -10.79 -0.78
C LEU A 94 -12.65 -10.93 0.25
N ALA A 95 -11.80 -9.91 0.37
CA ALA A 95 -10.73 -9.88 1.37
C ALA A 95 -11.24 -9.89 2.83
N LEU A 96 -12.41 -9.29 3.10
CA LEU A 96 -13.05 -9.34 4.42
C LEU A 96 -13.84 -10.62 4.66
N GLY A 97 -14.30 -11.30 3.60
CA GLY A 97 -15.22 -12.43 3.68
C GLY A 97 -16.67 -12.04 4.00
N VAL A 98 -16.97 -10.74 4.19
CA VAL A 98 -18.29 -10.25 4.61
C VAL A 98 -18.57 -8.85 4.04
N GLY A 99 -19.85 -8.48 4.04
CA GLY A 99 -20.32 -7.13 3.78
C GLY A 99 -21.05 -6.98 2.46
N ARG A 100 -21.94 -5.98 2.40
CA ARG A 100 -22.66 -5.58 1.18
C ARG A 100 -21.88 -4.50 0.45
N VAL A 101 -21.63 -4.70 -0.85
CA VAL A 101 -21.04 -3.65 -1.69
C VAL A 101 -22.14 -2.66 -2.09
N VAL A 102 -21.87 -1.38 -1.88
CA VAL A 102 -22.75 -0.27 -2.28
C VAL A 102 -21.88 0.77 -2.99
N VAL A 103 -22.44 1.44 -4.00
CA VAL A 103 -21.76 2.55 -4.68
C VAL A 103 -22.39 3.85 -4.20
N GLU A 104 -21.61 4.67 -3.51
CA GLU A 104 -22.01 6.00 -3.04
C GLU A 104 -20.85 6.96 -3.34
N ILE A 105 -20.87 7.50 -4.56
CA ILE A 105 -19.80 8.36 -5.05
C ILE A 105 -19.71 9.63 -4.22
N ASP A 106 -18.54 9.84 -3.63
CA ASP A 106 -18.19 11.04 -2.87
C ASP A 106 -16.72 11.31 -3.16
N THR A 107 -16.48 12.25 -4.07
CA THR A 107 -15.11 12.54 -4.53
C THR A 107 -14.29 13.34 -3.52
N LEU A 108 -14.95 13.94 -2.53
CA LEU A 108 -14.31 14.65 -1.41
C LEU A 108 -13.64 13.66 -0.45
N ARG A 109 -14.16 12.43 -0.36
CA ARG A 109 -13.47 11.32 0.32
C ARG A 109 -12.19 10.98 -0.42
N ARG A 110 -11.05 11.00 0.28
CA ARG A 110 -9.72 10.73 -0.30
C ARG A 110 -9.40 9.24 -0.51
N VAL A 111 -10.39 8.37 -0.36
CA VAL A 111 -10.27 6.90 -0.55
C VAL A 111 -11.04 6.43 -1.78
N ASP A 112 -10.76 5.23 -2.24
CA ASP A 112 -11.57 4.55 -3.26
C ASP A 112 -12.75 3.83 -2.63
N VAL A 113 -12.55 3.25 -1.44
CA VAL A 113 -13.56 2.47 -0.72
C VAL A 113 -13.57 2.83 0.77
N SER A 114 -14.77 3.03 1.34
CA SER A 114 -14.98 3.11 2.79
C SER A 114 -15.61 1.81 3.27
N VAL A 115 -15.02 1.18 4.28
CA VAL A 115 -15.62 0.02 4.96
C VAL A 115 -16.20 0.48 6.29
N ILE A 116 -17.48 0.21 6.52
CA ILE A 116 -18.10 0.32 7.83
C ILE A 116 -18.35 -1.11 8.33
N LEU A 117 -17.64 -1.52 9.38
CA LEU A 117 -17.78 -2.84 9.98
C LEU A 117 -19.03 -2.90 10.85
N GLY A 118 -19.87 -3.91 10.62
CA GLY A 118 -21.06 -4.18 11.42
C GLY A 118 -20.92 -5.39 12.33
N GLY A 119 -21.96 -5.70 13.09
CA GLY A 119 -21.99 -6.82 14.05
C GLY A 119 -21.68 -8.19 13.43
N ASP A 120 -21.95 -8.34 12.13
CA ASP A 120 -21.64 -9.48 11.28
C ASP A 120 -20.14 -9.69 11.01
N PHE A 121 -19.29 -8.67 11.22
CA PHE A 121 -17.85 -8.81 11.03
C PHE A 121 -17.23 -9.69 12.11
N GLN A 122 -16.67 -10.82 11.66
CA GLN A 122 -15.84 -11.70 12.47
C GLN A 122 -14.40 -11.60 11.95
N ALA A 123 -13.48 -11.25 12.85
CA ALA A 123 -12.08 -11.41 12.54
C ALA A 123 -11.78 -12.91 12.56
N SER A 124 -11.85 -13.56 11.39
CA SER A 124 -11.39 -14.94 11.26
C SER A 124 -9.94 -14.98 11.72
N GLY A 125 -9.71 -15.62 12.85
CA GLY A 125 -8.39 -15.76 13.45
C GLY A 125 -7.48 -16.54 12.51
N VAL A 126 -6.69 -15.84 11.73
CA VAL A 126 -5.30 -16.26 11.52
C VAL A 126 -4.51 -15.59 12.62
N GLY A 127 -4.33 -16.34 13.70
CA GLY A 127 -3.23 -16.21 14.66
C GLY A 127 -2.78 -17.63 15.02
N PRO A 128 -1.54 -17.85 15.49
CA PRO A 128 -0.49 -16.88 15.81
C PRO A 128 0.20 -16.25 14.57
#